data_AF-K1TPP1-F1
#
_entry.id   AF-K1TPP1-F1
#
_cell.length_a   1.000
_cell.length_b   1.000
_cell.length_c   1.000
_cell.angle_alpha   90.00
_cell.angle_beta   90.00
_cell.angle_gamma   90.00
#
_symmetry.space_group_name_H-M   'P 1'
#
loop_
_entity.id
_entity.type
_entity.pdbx_description
1 polymer ?
#
loop_
_entity_poly.entity_id
_entity_poly.type
_entity_poly.pdbx_seq_one_letter_code
_entity_poly.pdbx_strand_id
1 'polypeptide(L)'
;ETVYGDEIVVATGRKGADWLEKTCEAHNVEHTPGTVDIGVRVEVRNEVMEEINAVLYESKLIGYPLPFKNKVRTFCQNPGGFVSQENYDNDLAVVNGHSYKELKSNNTNLAILCSHNFSVPFNQPIEYAKKVGELTNMLGNGHILVQRYGDILDGKRTWPKELNFSNVRPTLPDAVAGDITAAMPYRTMTNIINFIKAVDMVVPGFASRETLLYSPELKFYSNRIKMDEHFNTNVKGLHCLGDSSGWTRGLMMASVMGVLMGRELLK
;
A
#
# COMPACT_ATOMS: atom_id res chain seq x y z
N GLU A 1 -13.84 26.85 -23.87
CA GLU A 1 -15.31 26.82 -23.98
C GLU A 1 -15.88 26.61 -22.59
N THR A 2 -17.00 27.24 -22.27
CA THR A 2 -17.66 27.10 -20.96
C THR A 2 -18.99 26.40 -21.15
N VAL A 3 -19.23 25.33 -20.39
CA VAL A 3 -20.47 24.54 -20.42
C VAL A 3 -21.15 24.69 -19.07
N TYR A 4 -22.47 24.89 -19.07
CA TYR A 4 -23.30 25.01 -17.88
C TYR A 4 -24.26 23.82 -17.79
N GLY A 5 -24.55 23.39 -16.57
CA GLY A 5 -25.53 22.34 -16.29
C GLY A 5 -25.97 22.39 -14.83
N ASP A 6 -27.21 21.99 -14.58
CA ASP A 6 -27.77 21.93 -13.22
C ASP A 6 -27.17 20.75 -12.42
N GLU A 7 -26.87 19.65 -13.12
CA GLU A 7 -26.27 18.43 -12.56
C GLU A 7 -24.91 18.15 -13.23
N ILE A 8 -23.85 18.15 -12.44
CA ILE A 8 -22.46 17.97 -12.86
C ILE A 8 -21.92 16.68 -12.24
N VAL A 9 -21.62 15.71 -13.09
CA VAL A 9 -21.02 14.43 -12.67
C VAL A 9 -19.54 14.39 -13.02
N VAL A 10 -18.70 14.25 -12.00
CA VAL A 10 -17.25 14.11 -12.13
C VAL A 10 -16.84 12.65 -11.94
N ALA A 11 -16.39 12.00 -13.01
CA ALA A 11 -15.97 10.59 -13.02
C ALA A 11 -14.63 10.40 -13.76
N THR A 12 -13.61 11.16 -13.37
CA THR A 12 -12.33 11.29 -14.09
C THR A 12 -11.36 10.12 -13.88
N GLY A 13 -11.72 9.14 -13.03
CA GLY A 13 -10.89 7.97 -12.76
C GLY A 13 -9.59 8.31 -12.02
N ARG A 14 -8.73 7.32 -11.77
CA ARG A 14 -7.52 7.53 -10.95
C ARG A 14 -6.61 8.64 -11.47
N LYS A 15 -6.47 8.78 -12.78
CA LYS A 15 -5.65 9.84 -13.40
C LYS A 15 -6.16 11.25 -13.09
N GLY A 16 -7.46 11.41 -12.84
CA GLY A 16 -8.05 12.70 -12.51
C GLY A 16 -8.26 12.94 -11.02
N ALA A 17 -7.78 12.04 -10.15
CA ALA A 17 -7.94 12.18 -8.70
C ALA A 17 -7.24 13.43 -8.17
N ASP A 18 -6.00 13.68 -8.58
CA ASP A 18 -5.21 14.87 -8.16
C ASP A 18 -5.86 16.19 -8.61
N TRP A 19 -6.45 16.20 -9.81
CA TRP A 19 -7.20 17.37 -10.30
C TRP A 19 -8.48 17.59 -9.51
N LEU A 20 -9.21 16.50 -9.21
CA LEU A 20 -10.44 16.57 -8.43
C LEU A 20 -10.15 17.04 -7.01
N GLU A 21 -9.08 16.55 -6.38
CA GLU A 21 -8.63 17.00 -5.06
C GLU A 21 -8.41 18.52 -5.03
N LYS A 22 -7.59 19.05 -5.95
CA LYS A 22 -7.32 20.50 -6.05
C LYS A 22 -8.59 21.31 -6.29
N THR A 23 -9.52 20.76 -7.08
CA THR A 23 -10.81 21.39 -7.38
C THR A 23 -11.69 21.41 -6.13
N CYS A 24 -11.76 20.30 -5.39
CA CYS A 24 -12.50 20.21 -4.13
C CYS A 24 -11.95 21.17 -3.07
N GLU A 25 -10.63 21.29 -2.96
CA GLU A 25 -9.98 22.28 -2.08
C GLU A 25 -10.34 23.72 -2.49
N ALA A 26 -10.20 24.06 -3.76
CA ALA A 26 -10.48 25.41 -4.26
C ALA A 26 -11.94 25.83 -4.09
N HIS A 27 -12.87 24.87 -4.12
CA HIS A 27 -14.31 25.10 -4.06
C HIS A 27 -14.95 24.70 -2.72
N ASN A 28 -14.15 24.37 -1.70
CA ASN A 28 -14.62 23.93 -0.38
C ASN A 28 -15.63 22.76 -0.46
N VAL A 29 -15.41 21.83 -1.39
CA VAL A 29 -16.17 20.57 -1.43
C VAL A 29 -15.68 19.71 -0.29
N GLU A 30 -16.58 19.23 0.56
CA GLU A 30 -16.24 18.42 1.73
C GLU A 30 -15.61 17.10 1.28
N HIS A 31 -14.41 16.82 1.80
CA HIS A 31 -13.69 15.60 1.55
C HIS A 31 -12.87 15.21 2.77
N THR A 32 -12.54 13.93 2.86
CA THR A 32 -11.68 13.39 3.91
C THR A 32 -10.36 12.95 3.30
N PRO A 33 -9.22 13.30 3.93
CA PRO A 33 -7.93 12.80 3.47
C PRO A 33 -7.95 11.29 3.35
N GLY A 34 -7.43 10.78 2.23
CA GLY A 34 -7.34 9.34 2.02
C GLY A 34 -6.52 8.67 3.12
N THR A 35 -6.86 7.42 3.44
CA THR A 35 -5.93 6.54 4.16
C THR A 35 -4.60 6.51 3.41
N VAL A 36 -3.48 6.27 4.08
CA VAL A 36 -2.24 5.90 3.39
C VAL A 36 -1.69 4.62 3.99
N ASP A 37 -1.32 3.69 3.13
CA ASP A 37 -0.74 2.42 3.52
C ASP A 37 0.78 2.52 3.35
N ILE A 38 1.50 2.35 4.46
CA ILE A 38 2.96 2.35 4.52
C ILE A 38 3.40 0.99 5.03
N GLY A 39 4.34 0.37 4.35
CA GLY A 39 4.68 -1.00 4.65
C GLY A 39 5.99 -1.47 4.08
N VAL A 40 6.11 -2.79 4.05
CA VAL A 40 7.24 -3.52 3.50
C VAL A 40 6.75 -4.58 2.54
N ARG A 41 7.57 -4.91 1.54
CA ARG A 41 7.45 -6.20 0.86
C ARG A 41 8.15 -7.25 1.69
N VAL A 42 7.54 -8.40 1.84
CA VAL A 42 8.10 -9.54 2.56
C VAL A 42 8.40 -10.65 1.58
N GLU A 43 9.56 -11.28 1.71
CA GLU A 43 9.87 -12.57 1.07
C GLU A 43 10.13 -13.65 2.10
N VAL A 44 9.49 -14.79 1.88
CA VAL A 44 9.70 -16.05 2.59
C VAL A 44 9.91 -17.15 1.57
N ARG A 45 10.52 -18.27 1.98
CA ARG A 45 10.62 -19.44 1.10
C ARG A 45 9.23 -19.99 0.77
N ASN A 46 9.06 -20.56 -0.41
CA ASN A 46 7.77 -21.08 -0.85
C ASN A 46 7.17 -22.12 0.11
N GLU A 47 8.01 -22.98 0.72
CA GLU A 47 7.57 -24.05 1.62
C GLU A 47 6.86 -23.51 2.86
N VAL A 48 7.19 -22.29 3.29
CA VAL A 48 6.53 -21.63 4.43
C VAL A 48 5.07 -21.29 4.10
N MET A 49 4.80 -20.92 2.84
CA MET A 49 3.47 -20.48 2.40
C MET A 49 2.70 -21.57 1.65
N GLU A 50 3.28 -22.77 1.46
CA GLU A 50 2.76 -23.79 0.56
C GLU A 50 1.32 -24.21 0.87
N GLU A 51 1.04 -24.53 2.14
CA GLU A 51 -0.30 -24.96 2.58
C GLU A 51 -1.34 -23.87 2.30
N ILE A 52 -1.03 -22.62 2.66
CA ILE A 52 -1.91 -21.48 2.43
C ILE A 52 -2.11 -21.25 0.93
N ASN A 53 -1.03 -21.26 0.15
CA ASN A 53 -1.07 -21.03 -1.30
C ASN A 53 -1.88 -22.09 -2.05
N ALA A 54 -1.85 -23.34 -1.57
CA ALA A 54 -2.60 -24.45 -2.17
C ALA A 54 -4.12 -24.32 -1.96
N VAL A 55 -4.55 -23.78 -0.81
CA VAL A 55 -5.98 -23.59 -0.48
C VAL A 55 -6.49 -22.24 -0.98
N LEU A 56 -5.68 -21.19 -0.83
CA LEU A 56 -5.97 -19.82 -1.20
C LEU A 56 -4.82 -19.28 -2.03
N TYR A 57 -5.05 -19.07 -3.33
CA TYR A 57 -4.04 -18.46 -4.22
C TYR A 57 -3.47 -17.16 -3.64
N GLU A 58 -4.32 -16.36 -2.97
CA GLU A 58 -3.92 -15.18 -2.24
C GLU A 58 -4.57 -15.15 -0.85
N SER A 59 -3.77 -15.19 0.21
CA SER A 59 -4.28 -15.01 1.57
C SER A 59 -4.48 -13.52 1.89
N LYS A 60 -5.66 -13.19 2.43
CA LYS A 60 -6.02 -11.83 2.88
C LYS A 60 -6.11 -11.81 4.40
N LEU A 61 -4.99 -11.57 5.05
CA LEU A 61 -4.91 -11.48 6.50
C LEU A 61 -5.00 -10.02 6.91
N ILE A 62 -5.78 -9.75 7.97
CA ILE A 62 -5.92 -8.43 8.58
C ILE A 62 -5.72 -8.59 10.09
N GLY A 63 -4.98 -7.67 10.70
CA GLY A 63 -4.72 -7.65 12.12
C GLY A 63 -4.67 -6.24 12.67
N TYR A 64 -4.77 -6.13 14.00
CA TYR A 64 -4.72 -4.87 14.73
C TYR A 64 -3.71 -4.99 15.87
N PRO A 65 -2.41 -5.01 15.57
CA PRO A 65 -1.38 -5.35 16.56
C PRO A 65 -1.27 -4.30 17.67
N LEU A 66 -1.02 -4.76 18.90
CA LEU A 66 -0.65 -3.86 20.00
C LEU A 66 0.74 -3.25 19.76
N PRO A 67 1.05 -2.06 20.31
CA PRO A 67 0.17 -1.22 21.14
C PRO A 67 -0.74 -0.29 20.34
N PHE A 68 -0.45 -0.06 19.06
CA PHE A 68 -1.08 1.03 18.30
C PHE A 68 -2.42 0.67 17.68
N LYS A 69 -2.68 -0.62 17.44
CA LYS A 69 -3.91 -1.14 16.83
C LYS A 69 -4.21 -0.50 15.47
N ASN A 70 -3.17 -0.09 14.74
CA ASN A 70 -3.36 0.26 13.33
C ASN A 70 -3.82 -1.00 12.59
N LYS A 71 -4.69 -0.83 11.59
CA LYS A 71 -5.01 -1.92 10.68
C LYS A 71 -3.74 -2.29 9.92
N VAL A 72 -3.32 -3.54 10.02
CA VAL A 72 -2.24 -4.12 9.23
C VAL A 72 -2.82 -5.23 8.38
N ARG A 73 -2.38 -5.35 7.12
CA ARG A 73 -2.92 -6.36 6.20
C ARG A 73 -1.87 -6.89 5.24
N THR A 74 -2.08 -8.12 4.78
CA THR A 74 -1.39 -8.65 3.61
C THR A 74 -1.97 -8.05 2.33
N PHE A 75 -1.15 -7.95 1.30
CA PHE A 75 -1.57 -7.45 -0.01
C PHE A 75 -0.69 -7.99 -1.13
N CYS A 76 -1.31 -8.32 -2.27
CA CYS A 76 -0.62 -8.72 -3.48
C CYS A 76 0.36 -9.87 -3.22
N GLN A 77 -0.14 -10.97 -2.66
CA GLN A 77 0.68 -12.17 -2.48
C GLN A 77 0.95 -12.83 -3.84
N ASN A 78 2.21 -13.20 -4.05
CA ASN A 78 2.76 -13.71 -5.30
C ASN A 78 3.53 -15.02 -5.02
N PRO A 79 2.84 -16.18 -5.08
CA PRO A 79 3.47 -17.48 -4.92
C PRO A 79 4.51 -17.77 -6.03
N GLY A 80 5.76 -18.05 -5.64
CA GLY A 80 6.88 -18.21 -6.57
C GLY A 80 7.16 -16.96 -7.42
N GLY A 81 6.77 -15.79 -6.93
CA GLY A 81 6.92 -14.51 -7.64
C GLY A 81 8.24 -13.80 -7.36
N PHE A 82 8.34 -12.57 -7.85
CA PHE A 82 9.52 -11.73 -7.76
C PHE A 82 9.15 -10.39 -7.13
N VAL A 83 10.04 -9.88 -6.28
CA VAL A 83 10.00 -8.49 -5.82
C VAL A 83 10.43 -7.59 -6.97
N SER A 84 9.78 -6.43 -7.10
CA SER A 84 10.09 -5.44 -8.14
C SER A 84 10.10 -4.03 -7.58
N GLN A 85 10.91 -3.17 -8.19
CA GLN A 85 10.87 -1.73 -7.97
C GLN A 85 9.83 -1.08 -8.89
N GLU A 86 9.09 -0.11 -8.34
CA GLU A 86 8.18 0.77 -9.06
C GLU A 86 8.65 2.21 -8.84
N ASN A 87 8.85 2.96 -9.92
CA ASN A 87 9.35 4.33 -9.87
C ASN A 87 8.19 5.30 -10.11
N TYR A 88 8.02 6.22 -9.17
CA TYR A 88 7.07 7.32 -9.25
C TYR A 88 7.80 8.61 -9.69
N ASP A 89 7.03 9.66 -9.94
CA ASP A 89 7.57 10.99 -10.18
C ASP A 89 8.48 11.45 -9.02
N ASN A 90 9.44 12.32 -9.32
CA ASN A 90 10.47 12.83 -8.39
C ASN A 90 11.43 11.76 -7.86
N ASP A 91 11.75 10.75 -8.68
CA ASP A 91 12.73 9.69 -8.38
C ASP A 91 12.39 8.85 -7.13
N LEU A 92 11.11 8.81 -6.74
CA LEU A 92 10.64 7.99 -5.62
C LEU A 92 10.58 6.52 -6.06
N ALA A 93 11.50 5.71 -5.54
CA ALA A 93 11.55 4.27 -5.75
C ALA A 93 10.81 3.54 -4.63
N VAL A 94 9.71 2.85 -4.97
CA VAL A 94 8.98 2.00 -4.02
C VAL A 94 9.10 0.54 -4.41
N VAL A 95 8.94 -0.34 -3.43
CA VAL A 95 8.90 -1.78 -3.68
C VAL A 95 7.46 -2.23 -3.97
N ASN A 96 7.35 -3.25 -4.81
CA ASN A 96 6.14 -3.97 -5.17
C ASN A 96 6.52 -5.44 -5.48
N GLY A 97 5.64 -6.21 -6.10
CA GLY A 97 5.99 -7.53 -6.60
C GLY A 97 5.02 -8.07 -7.62
N HIS A 98 5.48 -9.06 -8.37
CA HIS A 98 4.79 -9.62 -9.51
C HIS A 98 5.09 -11.12 -9.64
N SER A 99 4.41 -11.79 -10.57
CA SER A 99 4.66 -13.20 -10.89
C SER A 99 4.68 -13.37 -12.41
N TYR A 100 5.67 -14.11 -12.91
CA TYR A 100 5.66 -14.55 -14.30
C TYR A 100 4.83 -15.83 -14.43
N LYS A 101 4.33 -16.08 -15.64
CA LYS A 101 3.56 -17.29 -15.96
C LYS A 101 4.44 -18.54 -15.93
N GLU A 102 5.58 -18.48 -16.62
CA GLU A 102 6.46 -19.66 -16.87
C GLU A 102 7.73 -19.65 -16.01
N LEU A 103 8.04 -18.56 -15.32
CA LEU A 103 9.22 -18.43 -14.46
C LEU A 103 8.79 -18.30 -13.00
N LYS A 104 9.36 -19.14 -12.14
CA LYS A 104 9.08 -19.14 -10.70
C LYS A 104 10.36 -18.97 -9.90
N SER A 105 10.28 -18.18 -8.85
CA SER A 105 11.31 -18.12 -7.82
C SER A 105 11.07 -19.19 -6.75
N ASN A 106 12.05 -19.37 -5.86
CA ASN A 106 11.90 -20.20 -4.67
C ASN A 106 11.20 -19.48 -3.50
N ASN A 107 10.71 -18.26 -3.73
CA ASN A 107 10.13 -17.41 -2.70
C ASN A 107 8.68 -17.05 -3.01
N THR A 108 7.88 -16.96 -1.95
CA THR A 108 6.60 -16.27 -1.98
C THR A 108 6.80 -14.88 -1.43
N ASN A 109 6.30 -13.87 -2.16
CA ASN A 109 6.39 -12.49 -1.72
C ASN A 109 5.01 -11.85 -1.57
N LEU A 110 4.84 -10.98 -0.57
CA LEU A 110 3.61 -10.23 -0.33
C LEU A 110 3.94 -8.90 0.35
N ALA A 111 3.06 -7.91 0.25
CA ALA A 111 3.18 -6.68 1.02
C ALA A 111 2.51 -6.81 2.38
N ILE A 112 3.14 -6.28 3.43
CA ILE A 112 2.51 -6.03 4.73
C ILE A 112 2.36 -4.53 4.89
N LEU A 113 1.12 -4.07 4.87
CA LEU A 113 0.76 -2.66 4.83
C LEU A 113 0.10 -2.25 6.14
N CYS A 114 0.63 -1.21 6.78
CA CYS A 114 0.02 -0.57 7.95
C CYS A 114 -0.75 0.67 7.49
N SER A 115 -2.06 0.71 7.77
CA SER A 115 -2.92 1.82 7.40
C SER A 115 -2.79 2.97 8.40
N HIS A 116 -2.55 4.16 7.86
CA HIS A 116 -2.55 5.42 8.56
C HIS A 116 -3.78 6.24 8.16
N ASN A 117 -4.64 6.50 9.13
CA ASN A 117 -5.76 7.43 9.00
C ASN A 117 -5.40 8.66 9.81
N PHE A 118 -5.09 9.74 9.12
CA PHE A 118 -4.82 11.01 9.76
C PHE A 118 -6.10 11.83 9.91
N SER A 119 -6.07 12.78 10.84
CA SER A 119 -7.17 13.69 11.14
C SER A 119 -6.60 15.08 11.43
N VAL A 120 -7.50 16.05 11.56
CA VAL A 120 -7.22 17.43 11.98
C VAL A 120 -6.27 17.45 13.20
N PRO A 121 -5.23 18.32 13.20
CA PRO A 121 -4.96 19.39 12.23
C PRO A 121 -4.20 18.94 10.96
N PHE A 122 -3.86 17.66 10.83
CA PHE A 122 -3.05 17.18 9.71
C PHE A 122 -3.93 16.68 8.55
N ASN A 123 -3.63 17.13 7.33
CA ASN A 123 -4.41 16.82 6.13
C ASN A 123 -3.55 16.43 4.90
N GLN A 124 -2.27 16.10 5.08
CA GLN A 124 -1.34 15.79 3.98
C GLN A 124 -0.80 14.33 4.01
N PRO A 125 -1.67 13.29 4.10
CA PRO A 125 -1.23 11.90 4.28
C PRO A 125 -0.37 11.36 3.13
N ILE A 126 -0.66 11.79 1.90
CA ILE A 126 0.10 11.38 0.72
C ILE A 126 1.53 11.93 0.80
N GLU A 127 1.70 13.22 1.10
CA GLU A 127 3.01 13.85 1.28
C GLU A 127 3.79 13.23 2.45
N TYR A 128 3.12 12.91 3.56
CA TYR A 128 3.76 12.19 4.66
C TYR A 128 4.36 10.85 4.21
N ALA A 129 3.61 10.05 3.45
CA ALA A 129 4.11 8.77 2.96
C ALA A 129 5.21 8.93 1.91
N LYS A 130 5.12 9.93 1.03
CA LYS A 130 6.21 10.27 0.09
C LYS A 130 7.49 10.62 0.85
N LYS A 131 7.41 11.45 1.90
CA LYS A 131 8.57 11.81 2.74
C LYS A 131 9.19 10.60 3.43
N VAL A 132 8.39 9.66 3.93
CA VAL A 132 8.90 8.37 4.45
C VAL A 132 9.63 7.58 3.37
N GLY A 133 9.08 7.57 2.15
CA GLY A 133 9.69 6.89 1.01
C GLY A 133 11.02 7.52 0.58
N GLU A 134 11.05 8.84 0.42
CA GLU A 134 12.24 9.63 0.12
C GLU A 134 13.36 9.40 1.15
N LEU A 135 13.02 9.39 2.44
CA LEU A 135 13.98 9.06 3.51
C LEU A 135 14.54 7.65 3.37
N THR A 136 13.70 6.68 3.00
CA THR A 136 14.15 5.30 2.79
C THR A 136 15.06 5.20 1.56
N ASN A 137 14.73 5.87 0.46
CA ASN A 137 15.57 5.89 -0.75
C ASN A 137 16.88 6.63 -0.51
N MET A 138 16.89 7.70 0.29
CA MET A 138 18.12 8.39 0.71
C MET A 138 19.08 7.43 1.41
N LEU A 139 18.59 6.59 2.32
CA LEU A 139 19.41 5.57 3.00
C LEU A 139 19.90 4.46 2.05
N GLY A 140 19.10 4.14 1.02
CA GLY A 140 19.45 3.18 -0.03
C GLY A 140 20.27 3.76 -1.18
N ASN A 141 20.61 5.06 -1.14
CA ASN A 141 21.23 5.79 -2.25
C ASN A 141 20.48 5.57 -3.59
N GLY A 142 19.14 5.69 -3.54
CA GLY A 142 18.24 5.47 -4.68
C GLY A 142 17.82 4.01 -4.91
N HIS A 143 18.45 3.04 -4.23
CA HIS A 143 18.07 1.63 -4.31
C HIS A 143 17.06 1.22 -3.23
N ILE A 144 16.32 0.15 -3.49
CA ILE A 144 15.46 -0.49 -2.49
C ILE A 144 16.32 -1.15 -1.42
N LEU A 145 16.03 -0.84 -0.16
CA LEU A 145 16.69 -1.50 0.98
C LEU A 145 16.02 -2.83 1.31
N VAL A 146 16.84 -3.81 1.66
CA VAL A 146 16.40 -5.10 2.23
C VAL A 146 17.06 -5.34 3.58
N GLN A 147 16.28 -5.84 4.53
CA GLN A 147 16.74 -6.21 5.86
C GLN A 147 16.11 -7.54 6.29
N ARG A 148 16.90 -8.40 6.93
CA ARG A 148 16.37 -9.65 7.50
C ARG A 148 15.56 -9.34 8.75
N TYR A 149 14.45 -10.03 8.91
CA TYR A 149 13.57 -9.89 10.07
C TYR A 149 14.31 -10.13 11.39
N GLY A 150 15.20 -11.12 11.43
CA GLY A 150 16.03 -11.38 12.62
C GLY A 150 16.95 -10.22 12.99
N ASP A 151 17.50 -9.51 12.01
CA ASP A 151 18.38 -8.36 12.26
C ASP A 151 17.59 -7.17 12.84
N ILE A 152 16.36 -6.97 12.37
CA ILE A 152 15.43 -5.97 12.94
C ILE A 152 15.16 -6.28 14.42
N LEU A 153 14.91 -7.55 14.77
CA LEU A 153 14.66 -7.96 16.15
C LEU A 153 15.90 -7.77 17.05
N ASP A 154 17.09 -7.95 16.49
CA ASP A 154 18.35 -7.73 17.19
C ASP A 154 18.74 -6.24 17.28
N GLY A 155 17.96 -5.33 16.67
CA GLY A 155 18.23 -3.89 16.67
C GLY A 155 19.45 -3.51 15.82
N LYS A 156 19.71 -4.24 14.73
CA LYS A 156 20.86 -3.99 13.85
C LYS A 156 20.48 -4.02 12.37
N ARG A 157 21.32 -3.41 11.55
CA ARG A 157 21.24 -3.52 10.09
C ARG A 157 21.60 -4.93 9.59
N THR A 158 21.17 -5.25 8.38
CA THR A 158 21.71 -6.37 7.61
C THR A 158 22.93 -5.93 6.81
N TRP A 159 23.99 -6.73 6.82
CA TRP A 159 25.17 -6.55 5.98
C TRP A 159 25.14 -7.44 4.73
N PRO A 160 25.78 -7.05 3.61
CA PRO A 160 25.81 -7.87 2.39
C PRO A 160 26.31 -9.30 2.63
N LYS A 161 27.33 -9.46 3.48
CA LYS A 161 27.84 -10.79 3.88
C LYS A 161 26.74 -11.65 4.49
N GLU A 162 25.97 -11.10 5.42
CA GLU A 162 24.90 -11.82 6.11
C GLU A 162 23.75 -12.19 5.18
N LEU A 163 23.39 -11.29 4.27
CA LEU A 163 22.38 -11.53 3.25
C LEU A 163 22.81 -12.66 2.29
N ASN A 164 24.10 -12.69 1.92
CA ASN A 164 24.70 -13.75 1.10
C ASN A 164 24.82 -15.11 1.81
N PHE A 165 24.69 -15.16 3.13
CA PHE A 165 24.65 -16.42 3.89
C PHE A 165 23.23 -16.88 4.25
N SER A 166 22.19 -16.06 4.00
CA SER A 166 20.78 -16.41 4.25
C SER A 166 20.29 -17.55 3.36
N ASN A 167 19.39 -18.41 3.82
CA ASN A 167 18.72 -19.37 2.92
C ASN A 167 17.71 -18.69 1.98
N VAL A 168 17.11 -17.58 2.43
CA VAL A 168 16.23 -16.76 1.59
C VAL A 168 17.09 -15.78 0.80
N ARG A 169 17.11 -15.94 -0.52
CA ARG A 169 17.82 -15.04 -1.45
C ARG A 169 16.86 -13.96 -1.96
N PRO A 170 17.26 -12.69 -1.98
CA PRO A 170 16.46 -11.65 -2.61
C PRO A 170 16.13 -11.98 -4.06
N THR A 171 14.85 -11.85 -4.44
CA THR A 171 14.47 -11.97 -5.86
C THR A 171 14.64 -10.67 -6.63
N LEU A 172 14.77 -9.54 -5.93
CA LEU A 172 15.13 -8.23 -6.48
C LEU A 172 16.67 -8.08 -6.49
N PRO A 173 17.35 -8.21 -7.64
CA PRO A 173 18.83 -8.31 -7.67
C PRO A 173 19.55 -7.02 -7.27
N ASP A 174 18.94 -5.87 -7.48
CA ASP A 174 19.46 -4.54 -7.17
C ASP A 174 19.11 -4.04 -5.76
N ALA A 175 18.47 -4.88 -4.93
CA ALA A 175 18.21 -4.56 -3.54
C ALA A 175 19.52 -4.51 -2.72
N VAL A 176 19.63 -3.52 -1.83
CA VAL A 176 20.83 -3.28 -1.02
C VAL A 176 20.57 -3.62 0.44
N ALA A 177 21.47 -4.41 1.05
CA ALA A 177 21.39 -4.74 2.47
C ALA A 177 21.51 -3.47 3.35
N GLY A 178 20.53 -3.24 4.22
CA GLY A 178 20.47 -2.01 5.00
C GLY A 178 19.70 -2.10 6.30
N ASP A 179 19.30 -0.93 6.79
CA ASP A 179 18.45 -0.75 7.96
C ASP A 179 17.22 0.05 7.56
N ILE A 180 16.10 -0.65 7.34
CA ILE A 180 14.84 -0.01 7.00
C ILE A 180 14.23 0.70 8.21
N THR A 181 14.62 0.31 9.44
CA THR A 181 14.07 0.88 10.68
C THR A 181 14.55 2.31 10.94
N ALA A 182 15.63 2.72 10.30
CA ALA A 182 16.18 4.07 10.41
C ALA A 182 15.35 5.14 9.69
N ALA A 183 14.56 4.77 8.67
CA ALA A 183 13.67 5.69 7.94
C ALA A 183 12.18 5.43 8.20
N MET A 184 11.79 4.17 8.43
CA MET A 184 10.39 3.82 8.63
C MET A 184 9.88 4.30 9.99
N PRO A 185 8.65 4.87 10.08
CA PRO A 185 8.12 5.35 11.35
C PRO A 185 8.04 4.24 12.39
N TYR A 186 8.43 4.53 13.64
CA TYR A 186 8.40 3.58 14.75
C TYR A 186 7.03 2.89 14.90
N ARG A 187 5.94 3.67 14.78
CA ARG A 187 4.56 3.15 14.84
C ARG A 187 4.30 2.12 13.74
N THR A 188 4.71 2.41 12.51
CA THR A 188 4.55 1.54 11.34
C THR A 188 5.34 0.25 11.53
N MET A 189 6.64 0.34 11.86
CA MET A 189 7.49 -0.83 12.07
C MET A 189 7.02 -1.70 13.23
N THR A 190 6.60 -1.11 14.36
CA THR A 190 6.09 -1.87 15.51
C THR A 190 4.85 -2.68 15.14
N ASN A 191 3.91 -2.08 14.40
CA ASN A 191 2.73 -2.78 13.90
C ASN A 191 3.11 -3.91 12.94
N ILE A 192 4.02 -3.67 11.99
CA ILE A 192 4.48 -4.68 11.03
C ILE A 192 5.15 -5.86 11.75
N ILE A 193 6.08 -5.60 12.68
CA ILE A 193 6.79 -6.64 13.43
C ILE A 193 5.83 -7.51 14.23
N ASN A 194 4.86 -6.89 14.92
CA ASN A 194 3.88 -7.63 15.71
C ASN A 194 2.84 -8.35 14.83
N PHE A 195 2.52 -7.81 13.65
CA PHE A 195 1.72 -8.52 12.67
C PHE A 195 2.43 -9.74 12.11
N ILE A 196 3.72 -9.64 11.77
CA ILE A 196 4.55 -10.79 11.33
C ILE A 196 4.53 -11.90 12.38
N LYS A 197 4.70 -11.55 13.67
CA LYS A 197 4.59 -12.53 14.79
C LYS A 197 3.23 -13.19 14.86
N ALA A 198 2.15 -12.43 14.63
CA ALA A 198 0.79 -12.99 14.64
C ALA A 198 0.53 -13.89 13.44
N VAL A 199 1.02 -13.52 12.26
CA VAL A 199 0.93 -14.36 11.04
C VAL A 199 1.67 -15.67 11.24
N ASP A 200 2.80 -15.68 11.93
CA ASP A 200 3.56 -16.91 12.23
C ASP A 200 2.76 -17.98 13.00
N MET A 201 1.78 -17.57 13.81
CA MET A 201 0.88 -18.52 14.49
C MET A 201 -0.05 -19.26 13.53
N VAL A 202 -0.34 -18.65 12.38
CA VAL A 202 -1.20 -19.21 11.31
C VAL A 202 -0.36 -19.86 10.22
N VAL A 203 0.84 -19.33 9.99
CA VAL A 203 1.79 -19.76 8.96
C VAL A 203 3.17 -19.95 9.62
N PRO A 204 3.41 -21.11 10.26
CA PRO A 204 4.65 -21.35 10.99
C PRO A 204 5.88 -21.18 10.12
N GLY A 205 6.83 -20.35 10.57
CA GLY A 205 8.05 -20.02 9.84
C GLY A 205 7.98 -18.70 9.08
N PHE A 206 6.82 -18.02 9.04
CA PHE A 206 6.69 -16.70 8.44
C PHE A 206 7.53 -15.64 9.19
N ALA A 207 7.63 -15.75 10.52
CA ALA A 207 8.50 -14.92 11.35
C ALA A 207 9.92 -15.49 11.48
N SER A 208 10.40 -16.26 10.50
CA SER A 208 11.78 -16.72 10.45
C SER A 208 12.76 -15.55 10.51
N ARG A 209 13.90 -15.75 11.18
CA ARG A 209 14.97 -14.75 11.24
C ARG A 209 15.55 -14.42 9.86
N GLU A 210 15.37 -15.30 8.88
CA GLU A 210 15.82 -15.12 7.49
C GLU A 210 14.77 -14.49 6.56
N THR A 211 13.53 -14.28 7.04
CA THR A 211 12.49 -13.56 6.29
C THR A 211 13.01 -12.18 5.88
N LEU A 212 12.84 -11.82 4.61
CA LEU A 212 13.37 -10.55 4.07
C LEU A 212 12.28 -9.49 4.05
N LEU A 213 12.61 -8.27 4.49
CA LEU A 213 11.73 -7.10 4.44
C LEU A 213 12.37 -6.04 3.54
N TYR A 214 11.65 -5.63 2.50
CA TYR A 214 12.02 -4.58 1.57
C TYR A 214 11.22 -3.31 1.85
N SER A 215 11.86 -2.15 1.77
CA SER A 215 11.23 -0.87 2.05
C SER A 215 11.64 0.19 1.02
N PRO A 216 10.74 1.13 0.66
CA PRO A 216 9.38 1.32 1.18
C PRO A 216 8.31 0.71 0.26
N GLU A 217 7.31 0.01 0.81
CA GLU A 217 6.09 -0.34 0.06
C GLU A 217 5.00 0.70 0.40
N LEU A 218 4.64 1.54 -0.57
CA LEU A 218 3.65 2.60 -0.38
C LEU A 218 2.43 2.35 -1.25
N LYS A 219 1.23 2.65 -0.72
CA LYS A 219 -0.02 2.69 -1.49
C LYS A 219 -0.77 3.98 -1.16
N PHE A 220 -0.81 4.87 -2.14
CA PHE A 220 -1.52 6.14 -2.07
C PHE A 220 -2.98 5.94 -2.43
N TYR A 221 -3.86 6.60 -1.68
CA TYR A 221 -5.29 6.54 -1.90
C TYR A 221 -5.84 7.93 -2.11
N SER A 222 -6.72 8.07 -3.11
CA SER A 222 -7.44 9.31 -3.37
C SER A 222 -8.19 9.75 -2.11
N ASN A 223 -8.30 11.06 -1.94
CA ASN A 223 -9.21 11.63 -0.95
C ASN A 223 -10.63 11.14 -1.21
N ARG A 224 -11.34 10.87 -0.12
CA ARG A 224 -12.72 10.40 -0.20
C ARG A 224 -13.63 11.62 -0.12
N ILE A 225 -14.24 11.94 -1.25
CA ILE A 225 -15.24 13.02 -1.34
C ILE A 225 -16.42 12.64 -0.46
N LYS A 226 -16.88 13.56 0.39
CA LYS A 226 -18.02 13.30 1.25
C LYS A 226 -19.28 13.42 0.41
N MET A 227 -20.09 12.36 0.43
CA MET A 227 -21.36 12.31 -0.27
C MET A 227 -22.42 11.65 0.60
N ASP A 228 -23.68 11.95 0.31
CA ASP A 228 -24.84 11.22 0.85
C ASP A 228 -25.13 9.93 0.05
N GLU A 229 -26.20 9.22 0.43
CA GLU A 229 -26.63 7.97 -0.23
C GLU A 229 -27.12 8.17 -1.68
N HIS A 230 -27.35 9.42 -2.08
CA HIS A 230 -27.78 9.83 -3.42
C HIS A 230 -26.63 10.46 -4.21
N PHE A 231 -25.39 10.29 -3.76
CA PHE A 231 -24.16 10.83 -4.38
C PHE A 231 -24.06 12.36 -4.41
N ASN A 232 -24.84 13.09 -3.59
CA ASN A 232 -24.72 14.54 -3.50
C ASN A 232 -23.51 14.93 -2.64
N THR A 233 -22.72 15.89 -3.10
CA THR A 233 -21.75 16.58 -2.24
C THR A 233 -22.41 17.72 -1.43
N ASN A 234 -21.62 18.46 -0.64
CA ASN A 234 -22.09 19.70 -0.01
C ASN A 234 -22.34 20.84 -1.02
N VAL A 235 -21.89 20.70 -2.27
CA VAL A 235 -22.21 21.62 -3.36
C VAL A 235 -23.38 21.05 -4.14
N LYS A 236 -24.48 21.80 -4.19
CA LYS A 236 -25.72 21.38 -4.87
C LYS A 236 -25.44 21.13 -6.35
N GLY A 237 -25.95 19.99 -6.86
CA GLY A 237 -25.81 19.59 -8.25
C GLY A 237 -24.41 19.07 -8.63
N LEU A 238 -23.49 18.92 -7.66
CA LEU A 238 -22.18 18.32 -7.90
C LEU A 238 -22.14 16.89 -7.34
N HIS A 239 -21.76 15.95 -8.22
CA HIS A 239 -21.58 14.55 -7.91
C HIS A 239 -20.16 14.09 -8.29
N CYS A 240 -19.54 13.26 -7.46
CA CYS A 240 -18.22 12.71 -7.74
C CYS A 240 -18.27 11.19 -7.69
N LEU A 241 -17.95 10.51 -8.79
CA LEU A 241 -18.09 9.06 -8.90
C LEU A 241 -16.75 8.37 -9.17
N GLY A 242 -16.78 7.04 -9.04
CA GLY A 242 -15.70 6.17 -9.45
C GLY A 242 -14.41 6.36 -8.66
N ASP A 243 -13.29 5.86 -9.21
CA ASP A 243 -12.03 5.80 -8.48
C ASP A 243 -11.47 7.19 -8.12
N SER A 244 -11.80 8.24 -8.88
CA SER A 244 -11.44 9.64 -8.56
C SER A 244 -12.10 10.14 -7.28
N SER A 245 -13.33 9.70 -6.97
CA SER A 245 -14.07 10.12 -5.77
C SER A 245 -13.52 9.52 -4.46
N GLY A 246 -12.62 8.54 -4.56
CA GLY A 246 -12.11 7.77 -3.42
C GLY A 246 -13.06 6.67 -2.90
N TRP A 247 -14.24 6.49 -3.50
CA TRP A 247 -15.22 5.46 -3.08
C TRP A 247 -15.02 4.09 -3.70
N THR A 248 -14.34 4.00 -4.85
CA THR A 248 -14.13 2.73 -5.57
C THR A 248 -12.67 2.51 -5.91
N ARG A 249 -12.31 1.24 -6.18
CA ARG A 249 -10.98 0.83 -6.64
C ARG A 249 -11.06 -0.36 -7.59
N GLY A 250 -11.94 -0.28 -8.57
CA GLY A 250 -12.16 -1.40 -9.47
C GLY A 250 -13.29 -1.14 -10.43
N LEU A 251 -13.18 -1.81 -11.59
CA LEU A 251 -14.12 -1.67 -12.70
C LEU A 251 -15.55 -1.91 -12.24
N MET A 252 -15.81 -3.01 -11.54
CA MET A 252 -17.15 -3.38 -11.09
C MET A 252 -17.79 -2.31 -10.20
N MET A 253 -17.10 -1.84 -9.17
CA MET A 253 -17.65 -0.87 -8.22
C MET A 253 -17.86 0.49 -8.89
N ALA A 254 -16.91 0.94 -9.72
CA ALA A 254 -17.05 2.19 -10.47
C ALA A 254 -18.21 2.13 -11.47
N SER A 255 -18.38 1.00 -12.18
CA SER A 255 -19.52 0.78 -13.08
C SER A 255 -20.85 0.80 -12.34
N VAL A 256 -20.93 0.17 -11.16
CA VAL A 256 -22.15 0.18 -10.33
C VAL A 256 -22.51 1.61 -9.90
N MET A 257 -21.53 2.42 -9.45
CA MET A 257 -21.80 3.83 -9.13
C MET A 257 -22.36 4.61 -10.32
N GLY A 258 -21.82 4.40 -11.53
CA GLY A 258 -22.32 5.06 -12.73
C GLY A 258 -23.79 4.70 -13.04
N VAL A 259 -24.15 3.41 -12.90
CA VAL A 259 -25.55 2.96 -13.08
C VAL A 259 -26.47 3.56 -12.03
N LEU A 260 -26.05 3.59 -10.76
CA LEU A 260 -26.85 4.15 -9.67
C LEU A 260 -27.06 5.66 -9.85
N MET A 261 -26.01 6.41 -10.20
CA MET A 261 -26.14 7.84 -10.48
C MET A 261 -27.06 8.10 -11.68
N GLY A 262 -26.90 7.33 -12.76
CA GLY A 262 -27.77 7.47 -13.94
C GLY A 262 -29.24 7.25 -13.62
N ARG A 263 -29.57 6.37 -12.66
CA ARG A 263 -30.95 6.19 -12.16
C ARG A 263 -31.40 7.34 -11.27
N GLU A 264 -30.50 7.93 -10.50
CA GLU A 264 -30.82 9.05 -9.63
C GLU A 264 -31.15 10.31 -10.44
N LEU A 265 -30.40 10.58 -11.51
CA LEU A 265 -30.63 11.71 -12.42
C LEU A 265 -31.93 11.62 -13.23
N LEU A 266 -32.57 10.44 -13.28
CA LEU A 266 -33.83 10.24 -14.00
C LEU A 266 -35.07 10.49 -13.12
N LYS A 267 -34.89 10.68 -11.81
CA LYS A 267 -35.99 10.98 -10.88
C LYS A 267 -36.32 12.47 -10.90
#